data_AF-A0A4S8L2C0-F1
#
_entry.id   AF-A0A4S8L2C0-F1
#
_cell.length_a   1.000
_cell.length_b   1.000
_cell.length_c   1.000
_cell.angle_alpha   90.00
_cell.angle_beta   90.00
_cell.angle_gamma   90.00
#
_symmetry.space_group_name_H-M   'P 1'
#
loop_
_entity.id
_entity.type
_entity.pdbx_description
1 polymer ?
#
loop_
_entity_poly.entity_id
_entity_poly.type
_entity_poly.pdbx_seq_one_letter_code
_entity_poly.pdbx_strand_id
1 'polypeptide(L)'
;MGSLCDIVLNELGFSSRLAAFVRFDRNDFNDPRLFVLALAHRLASFDRRLGEAIIDVVQRTPNITETQKLSQQLESLVLGPLNKYRNEMQGEGPIVIVIDGLDECMQNNRDSFSELLQLFTDDHFFAPFPHVRVIIASRPEYAIKKAFIKDQHILHFPLDITSRETQADVKLFLKHKLSAKITNFDNVVSESNLETLARRASGLFIWARVTIDFIAGDPEKRLSDVVAGDPPTNALHALTILYRSALDCIAEDEDTKADLRVTLGVI
;
A
#
# COMPACT_ATOMS: atom_id res chain seq x y z
N MET A 1 10.89 3.29 3.76
CA MET A 1 10.24 1.98 3.51
C MET A 1 8.77 2.11 3.92
N GLY A 2 7.87 1.43 3.21
CA GLY A 2 6.42 1.54 3.46
C GLY A 2 6.02 0.76 4.71
N SER A 3 5.03 1.25 5.44
CA SER A 3 4.58 0.67 6.72
C SER A 3 4.26 -0.82 6.62
N LEU A 4 3.78 -1.30 5.46
CA LEU A 4 3.43 -2.70 5.27
C LEU A 4 4.65 -3.63 5.26
N CYS A 5 5.76 -3.25 4.61
CA CYS A 5 6.98 -4.06 4.59
C CYS A 5 7.54 -4.24 6.01
N ASP A 6 7.61 -3.13 6.76
CA ASP A 6 8.15 -3.12 8.11
C ASP A 6 7.26 -3.91 9.07
N ILE A 7 5.93 -3.81 8.93
CA ILE A 7 4.99 -4.63 9.71
C ILE A 7 5.17 -6.12 9.38
N VAL A 8 5.18 -6.47 8.09
CA VAL A 8 5.35 -7.87 7.69
C VAL A 8 6.69 -8.42 8.20
N LEU A 9 7.79 -7.68 8.07
CA LEU A 9 9.09 -8.11 8.59
C LEU A 9 9.09 -8.35 10.11
N ASN A 10 8.35 -7.55 10.88
CA ASN A 10 8.29 -7.67 12.34
C ASN A 10 7.28 -8.73 12.82
N GLU A 11 6.23 -9.01 12.03
CA GLU A 11 5.12 -9.90 12.39
C GLU A 11 5.19 -11.28 11.71
N LEU A 12 6.13 -11.48 10.78
CA LEU A 12 6.40 -12.82 10.25
C LEU A 12 6.88 -13.70 11.40
N GLY A 13 6.03 -14.66 11.79
CA GLY A 13 6.39 -15.64 12.80
C GLY A 13 7.71 -16.35 12.45
N PHE A 14 8.41 -16.86 13.47
CA PHE A 14 9.79 -17.39 13.39
C PHE A 14 10.11 -18.37 12.24
N SER A 15 9.09 -18.93 11.58
CA SER A 15 9.23 -19.88 10.46
C SER A 15 8.96 -19.30 9.07
N SER A 16 8.38 -18.11 8.93
CA SER A 16 8.08 -17.52 7.62
C SER A 16 9.20 -16.58 7.15
N ARG A 17 9.49 -16.58 5.85
CA ARG A 17 10.63 -15.85 5.28
C ARG A 17 10.17 -14.88 4.20
N LEU A 18 10.36 -13.58 4.41
CA LEU A 18 10.07 -12.58 3.37
C LEU A 18 11.11 -12.69 2.25
N ALA A 19 10.68 -13.18 1.10
CA ALA A 19 11.57 -13.37 -0.05
C ALA A 19 11.51 -12.21 -1.04
N ALA A 20 10.37 -11.54 -1.15
CA ALA A 20 10.24 -10.37 -1.99
C ALA A 20 9.21 -9.38 -1.41
N PHE A 21 9.57 -8.10 -1.49
CA PHE A 21 8.66 -6.98 -1.34
C PHE A 21 8.74 -6.14 -2.61
N VAL A 22 7.64 -6.07 -3.35
CA VAL A 22 7.49 -5.28 -4.57
C VAL A 22 6.40 -4.26 -4.33
N ARG A 23 6.73 -2.97 -4.42
CA ARG A 23 5.75 -1.89 -4.26
C ARG A 23 5.60 -1.18 -5.59
N PHE A 24 4.37 -1.13 -6.08
CA PHE A 24 4.02 -0.22 -7.16
C PHE A 24 3.84 1.19 -6.60
N ASP A 25 4.31 2.16 -7.36
CA ASP A 25 4.22 3.58 -7.04
C ASP A 25 3.96 4.34 -8.33
N ARG A 26 2.92 5.21 -8.34
CA ARG A 26 2.48 5.95 -9.53
C ARG A 26 3.60 6.74 -10.21
N ASN A 27 4.64 7.14 -9.50
CA ASN A 27 5.68 8.03 -10.03
C ASN A 27 6.98 7.31 -10.39
N ASP A 28 7.18 6.08 -9.93
CA ASP A 28 8.46 5.37 -10.07
C ASP A 28 8.25 3.97 -10.66
N PHE A 29 7.75 3.03 -9.86
CA PHE A 29 7.49 1.67 -10.29
C PHE A 29 6.01 1.47 -10.62
N ASN A 30 5.58 1.91 -11.79
CA ASN A 30 4.17 1.90 -12.19
C ASN A 30 3.86 1.04 -13.43
N ASP A 31 4.87 0.44 -14.06
CA ASP A 31 4.69 -0.38 -15.26
C ASP A 31 4.52 -1.86 -14.88
N PRO A 32 3.34 -2.46 -15.11
CA PRO A 32 3.09 -3.86 -14.78
C PRO A 32 4.04 -4.82 -15.51
N ARG A 33 4.61 -4.42 -16.66
CA ARG A 33 5.55 -5.26 -17.44
C ARG A 33 6.86 -5.53 -16.70
N LEU A 34 7.23 -4.67 -15.76
CA LEU A 34 8.47 -4.81 -14.98
C LEU A 34 8.30 -5.71 -13.76
N PHE A 35 7.07 -6.10 -13.41
CA PHE A 35 6.76 -6.82 -12.18
C PHE A 35 7.55 -8.13 -12.06
N VAL A 36 7.49 -8.98 -13.08
CA VAL A 36 8.09 -10.32 -13.02
C VAL A 36 9.62 -10.24 -12.93
N LEU A 37 10.23 -9.29 -13.65
CA LEU A 37 11.66 -9.05 -13.59
C LEU A 37 12.09 -8.55 -12.21
N ALA A 38 11.33 -7.62 -11.64
CA ALA A 38 11.57 -7.14 -10.27
C ALA A 38 11.45 -8.28 -9.25
N LEU A 39 10.42 -9.13 -9.38
CA LEU A 39 10.22 -10.29 -8.51
C LEU A 39 11.38 -11.29 -8.64
N ALA A 40 11.78 -11.65 -9.86
CA ALA A 40 12.90 -12.55 -10.10
C ALA A 40 14.20 -12.01 -9.49
N HIS A 41 14.49 -10.72 -9.67
CA HIS A 41 15.66 -10.08 -9.06
C HIS A 41 15.63 -10.15 -7.52
N ARG A 42 14.46 -9.93 -6.90
CA ARG A 42 14.31 -10.05 -5.43
C ARG A 42 14.52 -11.48 -4.95
N LEU A 43 13.95 -12.47 -5.64
CA LEU A 43 14.15 -13.88 -5.30
C LEU A 43 15.60 -14.33 -5.48
N ALA A 44 16.28 -13.85 -6.52
CA ALA A 44 17.70 -14.10 -6.73
C ALA A 44 18.57 -13.54 -5.60
N SER A 45 18.18 -12.39 -5.04
CA SER A 45 18.87 -11.76 -3.91
C SER A 45 18.55 -12.45 -2.57
N PHE A 46 17.38 -13.09 -2.47
CA PHE A 46 16.91 -13.77 -1.27
C PHE A 46 17.60 -15.11 -1.04
N ASP A 47 17.73 -15.94 -2.08
CA ASP A 47 18.33 -17.27 -1.98
C ASP A 47 19.27 -17.55 -3.15
N ARG A 48 20.52 -17.93 -2.82
CA ARG A 48 21.57 -18.21 -3.82
C ARG A 48 21.14 -19.26 -4.84
N ARG A 49 20.42 -20.30 -4.43
CA ARG A 49 19.97 -21.38 -5.33
C ARG A 49 19.03 -20.80 -6.39
N LEU A 50 18.05 -20.00 -5.96
CA LEU A 50 17.14 -19.31 -6.89
C LEU A 50 17.91 -18.37 -7.81
N GLY A 51 18.87 -17.61 -7.28
CA GLY A 51 19.73 -16.73 -8.08
C GLY A 51 20.49 -17.47 -9.18
N GLU A 52 21.12 -18.60 -8.85
CA GLU A 52 21.83 -19.44 -9.82
C GLU A 52 20.89 -19.98 -10.90
N ALA A 53 19.70 -20.46 -10.54
CA ALA A 53 18.74 -20.92 -11.53
C ALA A 53 18.19 -19.80 -12.43
N ILE A 54 18.00 -18.60 -11.89
CA ILE A 54 17.57 -17.44 -12.68
C ILE A 54 18.67 -17.03 -13.67
N ILE A 55 19.93 -17.01 -13.23
CA ILE A 55 21.08 -16.75 -14.10
C ILE A 55 21.17 -17.79 -15.23
N ASP A 56 21.03 -19.08 -14.91
CA ASP A 56 21.01 -20.16 -15.90
C ASP A 56 19.92 -19.95 -16.98
N VAL A 57 18.73 -19.52 -16.57
CA VAL A 57 17.60 -19.26 -17.48
C VAL A 57 17.91 -18.08 -18.40
N VAL A 58 18.43 -16.97 -17.86
CA VAL A 58 18.78 -15.78 -18.66
C VAL A 58 19.90 -16.09 -19.66
N GLN A 59 20.89 -16.90 -19.27
CA GLN A 59 21.97 -17.31 -20.18
C GLN A 59 21.48 -18.20 -21.32
N ARG A 60 20.50 -19.08 -21.07
CA ARG A 60 19.94 -19.99 -22.09
C ARG A 60 18.91 -19.31 -22.99
N THR A 61 18.20 -18.32 -22.46
CA THR A 61 17.14 -17.60 -23.18
C THR A 61 17.36 -16.08 -23.03
N PRO A 62 18.30 -15.49 -23.80
CA PRO A 62 18.68 -14.09 -23.63
C PRO A 62 17.50 -13.10 -23.76
N ASN A 63 16.52 -13.42 -24.61
CA ASN A 63 15.38 -12.53 -24.89
C ASN A 63 14.22 -12.70 -23.89
N ILE A 64 14.39 -13.49 -22.82
CA ILE A 64 13.33 -13.69 -21.83
C ILE A 64 12.94 -12.37 -21.13
N THR A 65 13.92 -11.48 -20.93
CA THR A 65 13.70 -10.15 -20.34
C THR A 65 12.98 -9.18 -21.28
N GLU A 66 13.03 -9.44 -22.58
CA GLU A 66 12.37 -8.64 -23.62
C GLU A 66 10.98 -9.19 -24.01
N THR A 67 10.67 -10.40 -23.52
CA THR A 67 9.41 -11.07 -23.80
C THR A 67 8.24 -10.26 -23.23
N GLN A 68 7.25 -9.96 -24.07
CA GLN A 68 6.09 -9.14 -23.68
C GLN A 68 5.08 -9.89 -22.79
N LYS A 69 5.07 -11.23 -22.84
CA LYS A 69 4.16 -12.06 -22.06
C LYS A 69 4.68 -12.29 -20.65
N LEU A 70 3.99 -11.72 -19.66
CA LEU A 70 4.34 -11.85 -18.25
C LEU A 70 4.23 -13.30 -17.77
N SER A 71 3.28 -14.06 -18.30
CA SER A 71 3.12 -15.50 -18.03
C SER A 71 4.39 -16.30 -18.32
N GLN A 72 4.97 -16.12 -19.51
CA GLN A 72 6.20 -16.79 -19.92
C GLN A 72 7.40 -16.38 -19.07
N GLN A 73 7.49 -15.10 -18.73
CA GLN A 73 8.51 -14.61 -17.81
C GLN A 73 8.35 -15.24 -16.42
N LEU A 74 7.13 -15.32 -15.90
CA LEU A 74 6.85 -15.83 -14.55
C LEU A 74 7.19 -17.31 -14.46
N GLU A 75 6.76 -18.10 -15.44
CA GLU A 75 7.10 -19.52 -15.55
C GLU A 75 8.62 -19.74 -15.58
N SER A 76 9.33 -18.97 -16.41
CA SER A 76 10.76 -19.19 -16.63
C SER A 76 11.64 -18.65 -15.50
N LEU A 77 11.34 -17.45 -15.00
CA LEU A 77 12.21 -16.71 -14.07
C LEU A 77 11.81 -16.85 -12.61
N VAL A 78 10.61 -17.36 -12.31
CA VAL A 78 10.11 -17.46 -10.93
C VAL A 78 9.68 -18.89 -10.61
N LEU A 79 8.66 -19.41 -11.31
CA LEU A 79 8.08 -20.72 -10.98
C LEU A 79 9.03 -21.88 -11.30
N GLY A 80 9.77 -21.80 -12.41
CA GLY A 80 10.80 -22.77 -12.79
C GLY A 80 11.89 -22.89 -11.71
N PRO A 81 12.55 -21.79 -11.31
CA PRO A 81 13.51 -21.77 -10.21
C PRO A 81 12.95 -22.30 -8.88
N LEU A 82 11.74 -21.87 -8.50
CA LEU A 82 11.07 -22.35 -7.28
C LEU A 82 10.80 -23.86 -7.35
N ASN A 83 10.40 -24.38 -8.51
CA ASN A 83 10.12 -25.79 -8.69
C ASN A 83 11.41 -26.63 -8.68
N LYS A 84 12.50 -26.12 -9.28
CA LYS A 84 13.82 -26.79 -9.33
C LYS A 84 14.32 -27.09 -7.91
N TYR A 85 14.19 -26.16 -6.98
CA TYR A 85 14.67 -26.29 -5.60
C TYR A 85 13.56 -26.63 -4.59
N ARG A 86 12.37 -27.02 -5.06
CA ARG A 86 11.21 -27.31 -4.22
C ARG A 86 11.53 -28.28 -3.09
N ASN A 87 12.30 -29.34 -3.36
CA ASN A 87 12.63 -30.36 -2.37
C ASN A 87 13.72 -29.89 -1.39
N GLU A 88 14.69 -29.11 -1.87
CA GLU A 88 15.76 -28.59 -1.01
C GLU A 88 15.26 -27.51 -0.05
N MET A 89 14.22 -26.78 -0.46
CA MET A 89 13.57 -25.76 0.37
C MET A 89 12.47 -26.33 1.28
N GLN A 90 12.15 -27.63 1.17
CA GLN A 90 11.20 -28.26 2.08
C GLN A 90 11.75 -28.24 3.52
N GLY A 91 10.96 -27.73 4.45
CA GLY A 91 11.32 -27.64 5.86
C GLY A 91 11.97 -26.32 6.29
N GLU A 92 12.36 -25.46 5.34
CA GLU A 92 12.88 -24.11 5.64
C GLU A 92 11.76 -23.08 5.94
N GLY A 93 10.51 -23.53 5.92
CA GLY A 93 9.33 -22.70 6.14
C GLY A 93 8.86 -21.93 4.90
N PRO A 94 7.68 -21.29 4.97
CA PRO A 94 7.06 -20.66 3.82
C PRO A 94 7.81 -19.41 3.35
N ILE A 95 7.87 -19.27 2.03
CA ILE A 95 8.37 -18.10 1.29
C ILE A 95 7.21 -17.12 1.15
N VAL A 96 7.40 -15.87 1.58
CA VAL A 96 6.39 -14.82 1.50
C VAL A 96 6.79 -13.78 0.46
N ILE A 97 5.87 -13.48 -0.45
CA ILE A 97 5.98 -12.43 -1.47
C ILE A 97 4.91 -11.39 -1.15
N VAL A 98 5.31 -10.15 -0.96
CA VAL A 98 4.39 -9.04 -0.69
C VAL A 98 4.38 -8.09 -1.88
N ILE A 99 3.18 -7.75 -2.33
CA ILE A 99 2.92 -6.83 -3.42
C ILE A 99 2.08 -5.69 -2.85
N ASP A 100 2.65 -4.49 -2.82
CA ASP A 100 2.00 -3.30 -2.25
C ASP A 100 1.61 -2.32 -3.37
N GLY A 101 0.40 -1.76 -3.26
CA GLY A 101 -0.12 -0.76 -4.19
C GLY A 101 -0.43 -1.28 -5.59
N LEU A 102 -0.95 -2.50 -5.76
CA LEU A 102 -1.22 -3.07 -7.10
C LEU A 102 -2.05 -2.15 -8.02
N ASP A 103 -2.98 -1.37 -7.46
CA ASP A 103 -3.80 -0.39 -8.20
C ASP A 103 -2.97 0.73 -8.85
N GLU A 104 -1.76 1.00 -8.36
CA GLU A 104 -0.91 2.10 -8.83
C GLU A 104 -0.30 1.84 -10.21
N CYS A 105 -0.32 0.59 -10.70
CA CYS A 105 0.13 0.24 -12.05
C CYS A 105 -0.99 0.08 -13.09
N MET A 106 -2.25 0.25 -12.69
CA MET A 106 -3.44 0.00 -13.53
C MET A 106 -3.51 0.90 -14.78
N GLN A 107 -2.96 2.12 -14.70
CA GLN A 107 -3.14 3.14 -15.75
C GLN A 107 -2.12 3.07 -16.89
N ASN A 108 -0.94 2.49 -16.68
CA ASN A 108 0.16 2.57 -17.65
C ASN A 108 0.01 1.62 -18.84
N ASN A 109 -0.38 0.37 -18.61
CA ASN A 109 -0.60 -0.60 -19.66
C ASN A 109 -1.72 -1.56 -19.26
N ARG A 110 -2.91 -1.36 -19.83
CA ARG A 110 -4.12 -2.10 -19.46
C ARG A 110 -4.04 -3.59 -19.79
N ASP A 111 -3.43 -3.94 -20.92
CA ASP A 111 -3.32 -5.32 -21.37
C ASP A 111 -2.35 -6.09 -20.45
N SER A 112 -1.18 -5.51 -20.18
CA SER A 112 -0.22 -6.09 -19.24
C SER A 112 -0.74 -6.09 -17.80
N PHE A 113 -1.53 -5.10 -17.37
CA PHE A 113 -2.19 -5.13 -16.07
C PHE A 113 -3.23 -6.26 -15.98
N SER A 114 -4.00 -6.48 -17.05
CA SER A 114 -4.94 -7.61 -17.12
C SER A 114 -4.21 -8.95 -17.10
N GLU A 115 -3.09 -9.09 -17.80
CA GLU A 115 -2.25 -10.29 -17.73
C GLU A 115 -1.69 -10.47 -16.31
N LEU A 116 -1.20 -9.39 -15.67
CA LEU A 116 -0.70 -9.42 -14.30
C LEU A 116 -1.77 -9.89 -13.30
N LEU A 117 -3.01 -9.45 -13.43
CA LEU A 117 -4.12 -9.95 -12.60
C LEU A 117 -4.33 -11.45 -12.81
N GLN A 118 -4.28 -11.93 -14.06
CA GLN A 118 -4.40 -13.36 -14.38
C GLN A 118 -3.29 -14.19 -13.72
N LEU A 119 -2.06 -13.67 -13.64
CA LEU A 119 -0.95 -14.36 -12.97
C LEU A 119 -1.23 -14.64 -11.49
N PHE A 120 -2.02 -13.79 -10.83
CA PHE A 120 -2.35 -13.95 -9.41
C PHE A 120 -3.62 -14.76 -9.17
N THR A 121 -4.55 -14.78 -10.13
CA THR A 121 -5.85 -15.43 -9.97
C THR A 121 -5.93 -16.80 -10.61
N ASP A 122 -5.09 -17.09 -11.61
CA ASP A 122 -5.07 -18.42 -12.24
C ASP A 122 -4.34 -19.44 -11.35
N ASP A 123 -5.06 -20.48 -10.95
CA ASP A 123 -4.57 -21.61 -10.15
C ASP A 123 -3.32 -22.27 -10.75
N HIS A 124 -3.07 -22.13 -12.04
CA HIS A 124 -1.91 -22.73 -12.70
C HIS A 124 -0.58 -22.20 -12.14
N PHE A 125 -0.51 -20.95 -11.70
CA PHE A 125 0.77 -20.30 -11.38
C PHE A 125 1.22 -20.56 -9.94
N PHE A 126 0.52 -20.03 -8.94
CA PHE A 126 0.96 -20.09 -7.54
C PHE A 126 0.38 -21.26 -6.73
N ALA A 127 -0.79 -21.79 -7.10
CA ALA A 127 -1.42 -22.89 -6.34
C ALA A 127 -0.57 -24.18 -6.25
N PRO A 128 0.26 -24.56 -7.25
CA PRO A 128 1.14 -25.72 -7.16
C PRO A 128 2.28 -25.57 -6.13
N PHE A 129 2.47 -24.38 -5.58
CA PHE A 129 3.56 -24.01 -4.66
C PHE A 129 3.02 -23.72 -3.25
N PRO A 130 2.60 -24.74 -2.48
CA PRO A 130 1.95 -24.54 -1.17
C PRO A 130 2.87 -23.91 -0.09
N HIS A 131 4.17 -23.83 -0.36
CA HIS A 131 5.16 -23.17 0.49
C HIS A 131 5.36 -21.70 0.11
N VAL A 132 4.74 -21.20 -0.96
CA VAL A 132 4.79 -19.80 -1.37
C VAL A 132 3.48 -19.14 -0.97
N ARG A 133 3.57 -17.98 -0.31
CA ARG A 133 2.43 -17.15 0.08
C ARG A 133 2.57 -15.79 -0.60
N VAL A 134 1.56 -15.41 -1.38
CA VAL A 134 1.50 -14.10 -2.02
C VAL A 134 0.50 -13.24 -1.26
N ILE A 135 0.95 -12.09 -0.76
CA ILE A 135 0.12 -11.09 -0.10
C ILE A 135 0.04 -9.88 -1.03
N ILE A 136 -1.18 -9.49 -1.40
CA ILE A 136 -1.42 -8.37 -2.30
C ILE A 136 -2.22 -7.33 -1.54
N ALA A 137 -1.68 -6.12 -1.43
CA ALA A 137 -2.35 -4.94 -0.92
C ALA A 137 -2.67 -4.02 -2.09
N SER A 138 -3.93 -3.59 -2.17
CA SER A 138 -4.40 -2.67 -3.21
C SER A 138 -5.61 -1.90 -2.74
N ARG A 139 -5.89 -0.78 -3.42
CA ARG A 139 -7.22 -0.16 -3.36
C ARG A 139 -8.28 -1.08 -3.98
N PRO A 140 -9.53 -0.95 -3.53
CA PRO A 140 -10.65 -1.78 -3.98
C PRO A 140 -11.22 -1.35 -5.34
N GLU A 141 -10.34 -1.10 -6.32
CA GLU A 141 -10.69 -0.70 -7.69
C GLU A 141 -11.51 -1.78 -8.40
N TYR A 142 -12.42 -1.38 -9.29
CA TYR A 142 -13.39 -2.29 -9.90
C TYR A 142 -12.71 -3.46 -10.65
N ALA A 143 -11.67 -3.18 -11.42
CA ALA A 143 -10.94 -4.19 -12.18
C ALA A 143 -10.30 -5.25 -11.26
N ILE A 144 -9.68 -4.82 -10.16
CA ILE A 144 -9.05 -5.70 -9.18
C ILE A 144 -10.11 -6.52 -8.46
N LYS A 145 -11.15 -5.88 -7.91
CA LYS A 145 -12.27 -6.60 -7.28
C LYS A 145 -12.83 -7.68 -8.17
N LYS A 146 -13.11 -7.34 -9.44
CA LYS A 146 -13.69 -8.28 -10.41
C LYS A 146 -12.77 -9.48 -10.67
N ALA A 147 -11.46 -9.28 -10.74
CA ALA A 147 -10.50 -10.35 -10.98
C ALA A 147 -10.45 -11.33 -9.80
N PHE A 148 -10.36 -10.84 -8.56
CA PHE A 148 -10.12 -11.67 -7.39
C PHE A 148 -11.38 -12.31 -6.76
N ILE A 149 -12.59 -12.03 -7.26
CA ILE A 149 -13.85 -12.56 -6.69
C ILE A 149 -14.02 -14.08 -6.87
N LYS A 150 -13.35 -14.71 -7.84
CA LYS A 150 -13.78 -16.00 -8.38
C LYS A 150 -13.14 -17.23 -7.74
N ASP A 151 -11.98 -17.10 -7.12
CA ASP A 151 -11.12 -18.27 -6.90
C ASP A 151 -11.05 -18.69 -5.43
N GLN A 152 -11.22 -19.99 -5.19
CA GLN A 152 -11.33 -20.56 -3.83
C GLN A 152 -10.02 -20.51 -3.03
N HIS A 153 -8.88 -20.33 -3.70
CA HIS A 153 -7.56 -20.26 -3.05
C HIS A 153 -7.22 -18.85 -2.55
N ILE A 154 -8.01 -17.84 -2.88
CA ILE A 154 -7.74 -16.43 -2.55
C ILE A 154 -8.51 -16.05 -1.29
N LEU A 155 -7.77 -15.60 -0.27
CA LEU A 155 -8.34 -15.05 0.95
C LEU A 155 -8.44 -13.53 0.86
N HIS A 156 -9.65 -13.01 1.06
CA HIS A 156 -9.93 -11.57 1.04
C HIS A 156 -9.92 -11.00 2.45
N PHE A 157 -9.13 -9.95 2.66
CA PHE A 157 -9.07 -9.20 3.91
C PHE A 157 -9.45 -7.73 3.64
N PRO A 158 -10.74 -7.42 3.44
CA PRO A 158 -11.16 -6.05 3.17
C PRO A 158 -10.93 -5.17 4.41
N LEU A 159 -10.20 -4.07 4.23
CA LEU A 159 -10.05 -3.04 5.26
C LEU A 159 -11.18 -2.02 5.12
N ASP A 160 -12.18 -2.13 5.99
CA ASP A 160 -13.32 -1.22 6.01
C ASP A 160 -12.99 0.06 6.78
N ILE A 161 -12.79 1.14 6.04
CA ILE A 161 -12.52 2.47 6.62
C ILE A 161 -13.71 3.06 7.38
N THR A 162 -14.92 2.52 7.16
CA THR A 162 -16.15 2.96 7.82
C THR A 162 -16.47 2.18 9.10
N SER A 163 -15.69 1.13 9.39
CA SER A 163 -15.92 0.28 10.56
C SER A 163 -15.68 1.03 11.87
N ARG A 164 -16.37 0.59 12.93
CA ARG A 164 -16.17 1.15 14.28
C ARG A 164 -14.74 0.91 14.79
N GLU A 165 -14.13 -0.20 14.40
CA GLU A 165 -12.76 -0.57 14.73
C GLU A 165 -11.79 0.46 14.14
N THR A 166 -11.89 0.74 12.84
CA THR A 166 -11.05 1.76 12.18
C THR A 166 -11.24 3.13 12.82
N GLN A 167 -12.47 3.52 13.16
CA GLN A 167 -12.73 4.79 13.85
C GLN A 167 -12.07 4.85 15.23
N ALA A 168 -12.11 3.74 15.99
CA ALA A 168 -11.45 3.64 17.29
C ALA A 168 -9.92 3.69 17.15
N ASP A 169 -9.35 3.03 16.15
CA ASP A 169 -7.91 3.03 15.89
C ASP A 169 -7.42 4.41 15.45
N VAL A 170 -8.18 5.13 14.62
CA VAL A 170 -7.85 6.51 14.24
C VAL A 170 -7.89 7.43 15.47
N LYS A 171 -8.90 7.28 16.34
CA LYS A 171 -8.98 8.04 17.60
C LYS A 171 -7.77 7.77 18.50
N LEU A 172 -7.39 6.50 18.65
CA LEU A 172 -6.23 6.09 19.43
C LEU A 172 -4.92 6.66 18.85
N PHE A 173 -4.77 6.60 17.52
CA PHE A 173 -3.63 7.17 16.81
C PHE A 173 -3.53 8.68 17.01
N LEU A 174 -4.64 9.41 16.85
CA LEU A 174 -4.72 10.85 17.12
C LEU A 174 -4.29 11.18 18.55
N LYS A 175 -4.88 10.50 19.54
CA LYS A 175 -4.57 10.70 20.97
C LYS A 175 -3.09 10.51 21.26
N HIS A 176 -2.53 9.38 20.82
CA HIS A 176 -1.13 9.03 21.07
C HIS A 176 -0.15 10.00 20.39
N LYS A 177 -0.43 10.42 19.15
CA LYS A 177 0.49 11.30 18.41
C LYS A 177 0.37 12.77 18.82
N LEU A 178 -0.82 13.25 19.15
CA LEU A 178 -1.01 14.61 19.68
C LEU A 178 -0.41 14.74 21.08
N SER A 179 -0.58 13.75 21.96
CA SER A 179 -0.01 13.80 23.31
C SER A 179 1.52 13.83 23.31
N ALA A 180 2.15 13.26 22.27
CA ALA A 180 3.59 13.33 22.08
C ALA A 180 4.10 14.68 21.53
N LYS A 181 3.22 15.51 20.95
CA LYS A 181 3.60 16.79 20.29
C LYS A 181 3.13 18.04 21.03
N ILE A 182 2.05 17.96 21.79
CA ILE A 182 1.43 19.10 22.46
C ILE A 182 1.81 19.08 23.95
N THR A 183 2.42 20.16 24.42
CA THR A 183 2.66 20.36 25.85
C THR A 183 1.33 20.62 26.55
N ASN A 184 1.10 20.00 27.72
CA ASN A 184 -0.18 20.07 28.44
C ASN A 184 -1.37 19.55 27.62
N PHE A 185 -1.18 18.46 26.87
CA PHE A 185 -2.20 17.84 26.01
C PHE A 185 -3.59 17.73 26.66
N ASP A 186 -3.68 17.26 27.90
CA ASP A 186 -4.95 17.06 28.59
C ASP A 186 -5.73 18.37 28.85
N ASN A 187 -5.04 19.52 28.86
CA ASN A 187 -5.68 20.84 28.99
C ASN A 187 -6.16 21.40 27.64
N VAL A 188 -5.49 21.01 26.54
CA VAL A 188 -5.74 21.56 25.19
C VAL A 188 -6.74 20.70 24.42
N VAL A 189 -6.64 19.37 24.53
CA VAL A 189 -7.39 18.43 23.71
C VAL A 189 -8.31 17.61 24.61
N SER A 190 -9.61 17.90 24.56
CA SER A 190 -10.60 17.09 25.28
C SER A 190 -10.91 15.77 24.55
N GLU A 191 -11.49 14.81 25.28
CA GLU A 191 -11.95 13.55 24.69
C GLU A 191 -13.02 13.78 23.60
N SER A 192 -13.87 14.80 23.76
CA SER A 192 -14.87 15.21 22.76
C SER A 192 -14.21 15.75 21.48
N ASN A 193 -13.09 16.48 21.61
CA ASN A 193 -12.32 16.90 20.45
C ASN A 193 -11.77 15.69 19.69
N LEU A 194 -11.19 14.70 20.40
CA LEU A 194 -10.67 13.48 19.78
C LEU A 194 -11.75 12.70 19.04
N GLU A 195 -12.95 12.58 19.59
CA GLU A 195 -14.09 11.93 18.92
C GLU A 195 -14.50 12.68 17.65
N THR A 196 -14.47 14.01 17.70
CA THR A 196 -14.80 14.85 16.55
C THR A 196 -13.73 14.74 15.47
N LEU A 197 -12.45 14.76 15.84
CA LEU A 197 -11.33 14.55 14.91
C LEU A 197 -11.37 13.15 14.28
N ALA A 198 -11.66 12.11 15.05
CA ALA A 198 -11.78 10.75 14.53
C ALA A 198 -12.91 10.63 13.50
N ARG A 199 -14.10 11.17 13.82
CA ARG A 199 -15.23 11.21 12.88
C ARG A 199 -14.88 11.98 11.60
N ARG A 200 -14.22 13.14 11.73
CA ARG A 200 -13.77 13.95 10.59
C ARG A 200 -12.76 13.21 9.73
N ALA A 201 -11.87 12.42 10.31
CA ALA A 201 -10.92 11.64 9.56
C ALA A 201 -11.58 10.64 8.59
N SER A 202 -12.85 10.26 8.80
CA SER A 202 -13.59 9.34 7.92
C SER A 202 -12.80 8.04 7.67
N GLY A 203 -12.09 7.56 8.68
CA GLY A 203 -11.26 6.35 8.63
C GLY A 203 -9.89 6.52 7.98
N LEU A 204 -9.52 7.73 7.56
CA LEU A 204 -8.25 8.00 6.89
C LEU A 204 -7.13 8.36 7.88
N PHE A 205 -6.16 7.47 8.05
CA PHE A 205 -4.96 7.74 8.84
C PHE A 205 -4.10 8.87 8.25
N ILE A 206 -4.10 9.05 6.92
CA ILE A 206 -3.39 10.16 6.29
C ILE A 206 -3.99 11.51 6.68
N TRP A 207 -5.32 11.60 6.79
CA TRP A 207 -6.00 12.78 7.30
C TRP A 207 -5.57 13.03 8.75
N ALA A 208 -5.61 12.00 9.60
CA ALA A 208 -5.20 12.12 11.00
C ALA A 208 -3.76 12.62 11.14
N ARG A 209 -2.82 12.07 10.35
CA ARG A 209 -1.42 12.48 10.35
C ARG A 209 -1.25 13.96 9.98
N VAL A 210 -1.85 14.39 8.88
CA VAL A 210 -1.76 15.80 8.43
C VAL A 210 -2.39 16.73 9.46
N THR A 211 -3.54 16.36 10.03
CA THR A 211 -4.21 17.11 11.09
C THR A 211 -3.34 17.22 12.35
N ILE A 212 -2.63 16.15 12.75
CA ILE A 212 -1.70 16.19 13.89
C ILE A 212 -0.60 17.23 13.66
N ASP A 213 0.05 17.18 12.51
CA ASP A 213 1.15 18.11 12.20
C ASP A 213 0.64 19.55 12.06
N PHE A 214 -0.56 19.73 11.50
CA PHE A 214 -1.23 21.02 11.44
C PHE A 214 -1.50 21.57 12.84
N ILE A 215 -2.20 20.82 13.70
CA ILE A 215 -2.55 21.26 15.06
C ILE A 215 -1.29 21.56 15.88
N ALA A 216 -0.24 20.75 15.77
CA ALA A 216 0.98 20.93 16.56
C ALA A 216 1.67 22.30 16.36
N GLY A 217 1.41 23.00 15.25
CA GLY A 217 1.96 24.35 15.01
C GLY A 217 1.28 25.47 15.81
N ASP A 218 0.00 25.32 16.17
CA ASP A 218 -0.74 26.25 17.03
C ASP A 218 -1.94 25.48 17.65
N PRO A 219 -1.71 24.73 18.74
CA PRO A 219 -2.63 23.71 19.21
C PRO A 219 -4.04 24.20 19.55
N GLU A 220 -4.17 25.34 20.21
CA GLU A 220 -5.47 25.85 20.64
C GLU A 220 -6.28 26.36 19.45
N LYS A 221 -5.69 27.24 18.63
CA LYS A 221 -6.37 27.85 17.50
C LYS A 221 -6.71 26.81 16.43
N ARG A 222 -5.72 26.03 15.99
CA ARG A 222 -5.90 25.09 14.87
C ARG A 222 -6.78 23.90 15.24
N LEU A 223 -6.78 23.47 16.51
CA LEU A 223 -7.75 22.48 16.98
C LEU A 223 -9.17 23.03 16.87
N SER A 224 -9.40 24.25 17.34
CA SER A 224 -10.70 24.91 17.24
C SER A 224 -11.17 25.01 15.78
N ASP A 225 -10.29 25.44 14.88
CA ASP A 225 -10.59 25.57 13.45
C ASP A 225 -11.01 24.23 12.82
N VAL A 226 -10.24 23.16 13.07
CA VAL A 226 -10.55 21.83 12.52
C VAL A 226 -11.83 21.26 13.12
N VAL A 227 -12.09 21.50 14.41
CA VAL A 227 -13.29 21.01 15.11
C VAL A 227 -14.55 21.78 14.70
N ALA A 228 -14.42 23.08 14.38
CA ALA A 228 -15.53 23.94 13.98
C ALA A 228 -15.92 23.84 12.50
N GLY A 229 -15.04 23.36 11.62
CA GLY A 229 -15.32 23.25 10.18
C GLY A 229 -16.51 22.35 9.84
N ASP A 230 -16.94 22.26 8.58
CA ASP A 230 -18.05 21.37 8.24
C ASP A 230 -17.67 19.88 8.35
N PRO A 231 -18.60 19.00 8.77
CA PRO A 231 -18.35 17.57 8.78
C PRO A 231 -18.21 17.05 7.33
N PRO A 232 -17.20 16.22 7.04
CA PRO A 232 -17.03 15.69 5.70
C PRO A 232 -18.13 14.69 5.36
N THR A 233 -18.53 14.70 4.09
CA THR A 233 -19.53 13.76 3.56
C THR A 233 -18.93 12.40 3.21
N ASN A 234 -17.63 12.34 2.95
CA ASN A 234 -16.88 11.13 2.68
C ASN A 234 -15.37 11.37 2.90
N ALA A 235 -14.58 10.29 2.83
CA ALA A 235 -13.13 10.29 2.98
C ALA A 235 -12.40 11.28 2.04
N LEU A 236 -12.79 11.38 0.76
CA LEU A 236 -12.16 12.31 -0.17
C LEU A 236 -12.46 13.76 0.22
N HIS A 237 -13.71 14.05 0.56
CA HIS A 237 -14.12 15.36 1.03
C HIS A 237 -13.40 15.76 2.34
N ALA A 238 -13.15 14.80 3.24
CA ALA A 238 -12.37 15.04 4.45
C ALA A 238 -10.96 15.55 4.13
N LEU A 239 -10.27 14.94 3.16
CA LEU A 239 -8.95 15.39 2.72
C LEU A 239 -9.02 16.76 2.05
N THR A 240 -10.01 17.01 1.19
CA THR A 240 -10.20 18.31 0.54
C THR A 240 -10.37 19.44 1.56
N ILE A 241 -11.22 19.23 2.58
CA ILE A 241 -11.41 20.21 3.66
C ILE A 241 -10.09 20.47 4.38
N LEU A 242 -9.38 19.41 4.77
CA LEU A 242 -8.13 19.54 5.52
C LEU A 242 -7.04 20.29 4.73
N TYR A 243 -6.83 19.93 3.47
CA TYR A 243 -5.86 20.61 2.63
C TYR A 243 -6.24 22.07 2.41
N ARG A 244 -7.53 22.37 2.17
CA ARG A 244 -8.01 23.74 2.04
C ARG A 244 -7.73 24.54 3.31
N SER A 245 -8.07 24.02 4.49
CA SER A 245 -7.80 24.68 5.77
C SER A 245 -6.31 24.89 6.01
N ALA A 246 -5.47 23.89 5.72
CA ALA A 246 -4.02 24.03 5.87
C ALA A 246 -3.44 25.12 4.94
N LEU A 247 -3.90 25.18 3.69
CA LEU A 247 -3.47 26.18 2.71
C LEU A 247 -3.95 27.58 3.10
N ASP A 248 -5.20 27.73 3.51
CA ASP A 248 -5.78 29.02 3.92
C ASP A 248 -5.07 29.59 5.17
N CYS A 249 -4.48 28.73 6.00
CA CYS A 249 -3.66 29.15 7.15
C CYS A 249 -2.22 29.53 6.80
N ILE A 250 -1.67 29.04 5.68
CA ILE A 250 -0.29 29.33 5.26
C ILE A 250 -0.23 30.58 4.37
N ALA A 251 -1.27 30.80 3.57
CA ALA A 251 -1.29 31.93 2.65
C ALA A 251 -1.68 33.23 3.40
N GLU A 252 -0.73 34.17 3.42
CA GLU A 252 -0.83 35.44 4.14
C GLU A 252 -1.75 36.46 3.43
N ASP A 253 -1.94 36.35 2.12
CA ASP A 253 -2.83 37.19 1.30
C ASP A 253 -3.73 36.37 0.35
N GLU A 254 -4.77 37.01 -0.19
CA GLU A 254 -5.78 36.38 -1.04
C GLU A 254 -5.26 36.00 -2.44
N ASP A 255 -4.22 36.67 -2.95
CA ASP A 255 -3.63 36.34 -4.26
C ASP A 255 -2.83 35.03 -4.17
N THR A 256 -2.08 34.85 -3.08
CA THR A 256 -1.36 33.61 -2.78
C THR A 256 -2.32 32.44 -2.55
N LYS A 257 -3.49 32.68 -1.92
CA LYS A 257 -4.56 31.68 -1.78
C LYS A 257 -5.15 31.29 -3.14
N ALA A 258 -5.38 32.27 -4.01
CA ALA A 258 -5.94 32.04 -5.34
C ALA A 258 -4.97 31.21 -6.20
N ASP A 259 -3.67 31.56 -6.21
CA ASP A 259 -2.65 30.85 -6.99
C ASP A 259 -2.43 29.41 -6.49
N LEU A 260 -2.45 29.17 -5.17
CA LEU A 260 -2.37 27.83 -4.61
C LEU A 260 -3.60 26.98 -4.98
N ARG A 261 -4.81 27.57 -4.97
CA ARG A 261 -6.04 26.87 -5.38
C ARG A 261 -6.03 26.50 -6.87
N VAL A 262 -5.52 27.38 -7.73
CA VAL A 262 -5.36 27.14 -9.17
C VAL A 262 -4.30 26.06 -9.44
N THR A 263 -3.18 26.10 -8.74
CA THR A 263 -2.05 25.17 -8.96
C THR A 263 -2.34 23.76 -8.44
N LEU A 264 -3.06 23.62 -7.33
CA LEU A 264 -3.40 22.33 -6.72
C LEU A 264 -4.66 21.67 -7.30
N GLY A 265 -5.34 22.33 -8.24
CA GLY A 265 -6.49 21.76 -8.96
C GLY A 265 -7.69 21.43 -8.07
N VAL A 266 -7.87 22.15 -6.96
CA VAL A 266 -9.02 21.96 -6.07
C VAL A 266 -10.20 22.75 -6.63
N ILE A 267 -11.11 22.05 -7.31
CA ILE A 267 -12.41 22.58 -7.73
C ILE A 267 -13.29 22.86 -6.49
#